data_AF-X0TPR0-F1
#
_entry.id   AF-X0TPR0-F1
#
_cell.length_a   1.000
_cell.length_b   1.000
_cell.length_c   1.000
_cell.angle_alpha   90.00
_cell.angle_beta   90.00
_cell.angle_gamma   90.00
#
_symmetry.space_group_name_H-M   'P 1'
#
loop_
_entity.id
_entity.type
_entity.pdbx_description
1 polymer ?
#
loop_
_entity_poly.entity_id
_entity_poly.type
_entity_poly.pdbx_seq_one_letter_code
_entity_poly.pdbx_strand_id
1 'polypeptide(L)'
;RALQHGKHVLCEKAITVNHRQLQEAMALAQKKQLILMEAMTIFHMPVFAKAKELVEQGAIGKLKMIQVNFGSCKEYDVTNRFFSPQLAGGALLDI
;
A
#
# COMPACT_ATOMS: atom_id res chain seq x y z
N ARG A 1 -11.09 -7.30 13.61
CA ARG A 1 -12.50 -7.76 13.73
C ARG A 1 -12.91 -8.73 12.62
N ALA A 2 -12.85 -8.37 11.34
CA ALA A 2 -13.28 -9.25 10.23
C ALA A 2 -12.55 -10.62 10.20
N LEU A 3 -11.21 -10.62 10.27
CA LEU A 3 -10.41 -11.85 10.35
C LEU A 3 -10.81 -12.74 11.55
N GLN A 4 -11.12 -12.14 12.70
CA GLN A 4 -11.52 -12.90 13.90
C GLN A 4 -12.80 -13.72 13.64
N HIS A 5 -13.70 -13.19 12.79
CA HIS A 5 -14.97 -13.79 12.40
C HIS A 5 -14.87 -14.64 11.12
N GLY A 6 -13.67 -15.06 10.71
CA GLY A 6 -13.51 -15.98 9.58
C GLY A 6 -13.75 -15.35 8.20
N LYS A 7 -13.62 -14.03 8.07
CA LYS A 7 -13.81 -13.33 6.79
C LYS A 7 -12.47 -12.98 6.16
N HIS A 8 -12.34 -13.23 4.85
CA HIS A 8 -11.28 -12.63 4.05
C HIS A 8 -11.40 -11.09 4.08
N VAL A 9 -10.28 -10.39 3.96
CA VAL A 9 -10.23 -8.94 4.05
C VAL A 9 -9.43 -8.36 2.90
N LEU A 10 -10.07 -7.49 2.13
CA LEU A 10 -9.43 -6.50 1.28
C LEU A 10 -9.57 -5.14 1.99
N CYS A 11 -8.46 -4.52 2.35
CA CYS A 11 -8.44 -3.26 3.11
C CYS A 11 -7.89 -2.13 2.25
N GLU A 12 -8.47 -0.94 2.36
CA GLU A 12 -7.93 0.26 1.70
C GLU A 12 -6.48 0.55 2.11
N LYS A 13 -5.73 1.19 1.21
CA LYS A 13 -4.33 1.56 1.47
C LYS A 13 -4.25 2.85 2.31
N ALA A 14 -3.28 3.02 3.20
CA ALA A 14 -2.36 2.00 3.69
C ALA A 14 -3.05 1.08 4.71
N ILE A 15 -2.86 -0.23 4.59
CA ILE A 15 -3.56 -1.24 5.40
C ILE A 15 -3.26 -1.14 6.91
N THR A 16 -2.08 -0.64 7.26
CA THR A 16 -1.63 -0.40 8.65
C THR A 16 -0.59 0.73 8.67
N VAL A 17 -0.33 1.30 9.85
CA VAL A 17 0.59 2.45 9.97
C VAL A 17 2.03 2.05 10.26
N ASN A 18 2.29 0.76 10.52
CA ASN A 18 3.64 0.23 10.72
C ASN A 18 3.69 -1.29 10.50
N HIS A 19 4.91 -1.80 10.31
CA HIS A 19 5.15 -3.21 10.04
C HIS A 19 4.65 -4.15 11.15
N ARG A 20 4.71 -3.74 12.43
CA ARG A 20 4.33 -4.60 13.56
C ARG A 20 2.84 -4.94 13.51
N GLN A 21 2.00 -3.92 13.29
CA GLN A 21 0.55 -4.11 13.13
C GLN A 21 0.23 -5.01 11.93
N LEU A 22 0.94 -4.84 10.81
CA LEU A 22 0.77 -5.70 9.64
C LEU A 22 1.11 -7.16 9.97
N GLN A 23 2.22 -7.40 10.66
CA GLN A 23 2.64 -8.74 11.06
C GLN A 23 1.60 -9.42 11.96
N GLU A 24 1.01 -8.69 12.91
CA GLU A 24 -0.05 -9.22 13.77
C GLU A 24 -1.30 -9.63 12.96
N ALA A 25 -1.71 -8.79 12.00
CA ALA A 25 -2.85 -9.06 11.14
C ALA A 25 -2.58 -10.26 10.19
N MET A 26 -1.38 -10.32 9.60
CA MET A 26 -0.94 -11.43 8.74
C MET A 26 -0.89 -12.75 9.51
N ALA A 27 -0.32 -12.76 10.72
CA ALA A 27 -0.25 -13.95 11.55
C ALA A 27 -1.65 -14.47 11.91
N LEU A 28 -2.59 -13.57 12.21
CA LEU A 28 -3.98 -13.93 12.46
C LEU A 28 -4.66 -14.51 11.21
N ALA A 29 -4.46 -13.89 10.05
CA ALA A 29 -5.00 -14.35 8.78
C ALA A 29 -4.47 -15.75 8.44
N GLN A 30 -3.16 -15.97 8.58
CA GLN A 30 -2.51 -17.26 8.35
C GLN A 30 -3.05 -18.35 9.29
N LYS A 31 -3.12 -18.07 10.60
CA LYS A 31 -3.67 -19.01 11.60
C LYS A 31 -5.10 -19.46 11.26
N LYS A 32 -5.89 -18.57 10.67
CA LYS A 32 -7.29 -18.84 10.29
C LYS A 32 -7.46 -19.26 8.83
N GLN A 33 -6.38 -19.42 8.08
CA GLN A 33 -6.39 -19.73 6.64
C GLN A 33 -7.24 -18.74 5.82
N LEU A 34 -7.13 -17.45 6.15
CA LEU A 34 -7.84 -16.36 5.48
C LEU A 34 -6.89 -15.54 4.61
N ILE A 35 -7.43 -15.01 3.51
CA ILE A 35 -6.77 -13.98 2.72
C ILE A 35 -6.88 -12.62 3.44
N LEU A 36 -5.75 -11.94 3.56
CA LEU A 36 -5.63 -10.54 3.94
C LEU A 36 -4.86 -9.83 2.84
N MET A 37 -5.43 -8.78 2.26
CA MET A 37 -4.86 -8.05 1.14
C MET A 37 -5.08 -6.55 1.30
N GLU A 38 -4.08 -5.77 0.89
CA GLU A 38 -4.20 -4.33 0.71
C GLU A 38 -4.72 -4.00 -0.69
N ALA A 39 -5.59 -3.00 -0.81
CA ALA A 39 -6.15 -2.51 -2.06
C ALA A 39 -5.15 -1.67 -2.87
N MET A 40 -3.94 -2.21 -3.09
CA MET A 40 -2.89 -1.56 -3.89
C MET A 40 -3.13 -1.79 -5.39
N THR A 41 -3.87 -0.89 -6.02
CA THR A 41 -4.38 -1.05 -7.38
C THR A 41 -3.29 -1.12 -8.45
N ILE A 42 -2.16 -0.43 -8.26
CA ILE A 42 -1.10 -0.30 -9.28
C ILE A 42 -0.56 -1.67 -9.74
N PHE A 43 -0.49 -2.66 -8.84
CA PHE A 43 -0.01 -4.00 -9.17
C PHE A 43 -0.95 -4.79 -10.09
N HIS A 44 -2.19 -4.32 -10.26
CA HIS A 44 -3.20 -4.93 -11.12
C HIS A 44 -3.48 -4.11 -12.40
N MET A 45 -2.78 -2.99 -12.60
CA MET A 45 -2.96 -2.15 -13.79
C MET A 45 -2.09 -2.66 -14.97
N PRO A 46 -2.62 -2.70 -16.21
CA PRO A 46 -1.86 -3.13 -17.39
C PRO A 46 -0.56 -2.34 -17.62
N VAL A 47 -0.55 -1.06 -17.26
CA VAL A 47 0.63 -0.19 -17.40
C VAL A 47 1.80 -0.66 -16.54
N PHE A 48 1.53 -1.13 -15.31
CA PHE A 48 2.57 -1.63 -14.42
C PHE A 48 3.11 -2.97 -14.93
N ALA A 49 2.21 -3.86 -15.37
CA ALA A 49 2.59 -5.13 -16.00
C ALA A 49 3.50 -4.90 -17.21
N LYS A 50 3.14 -3.95 -18.10
CA LYS A 50 3.95 -3.64 -19.28
C LYS A 50 5.30 -3.01 -18.94
N ALA A 51 5.33 -2.09 -17.96
CA ALA A 51 6.58 -1.49 -17.51
C ALA A 51 7.54 -2.55 -16.95
N LYS A 52 7.03 -3.46 -16.10
CA LYS A 52 7.80 -4.58 -15.55
C LYS A 52 8.33 -5.50 -16.65
N GLU A 53 7.49 -5.86 -17.63
CA GLU A 53 7.89 -6.66 -18.79
C GLU A 53 9.05 -6.03 -19.57
N LEU A 54 8.97 -4.73 -19.88
CA LEU A 54 10.03 -4.01 -20.62
C LEU A 54 11.35 -3.96 -19.85
N VAL A 55 11.28 -3.79 -18.52
CA VAL A 55 12.48 -3.83 -17.67
C VAL A 55 13.09 -5.22 -17.66
N GLU A 56 12.27 -6.27 -17.52
CA GLU A 56 12.71 -7.67 -17.49
C GLU A 56 13.31 -8.13 -18.84
N GLN A 57 12.80 -7.61 -19.96
CA GLN A 57 13.34 -7.84 -21.31
C GLN A 57 14.64 -7.08 -21.57
N GLY A 58 15.06 -6.19 -20.66
CA GLY A 58 16.25 -5.37 -20.83
C GLY A 58 16.09 -4.22 -21.84
N ALA A 59 14.85 -3.80 -22.15
CA ALA A 59 14.57 -2.76 -23.15
C ALA A 59 15.23 -1.40 -22.83
N ILE A 60 15.56 -1.15 -21.57
CA ILE A 60 16.25 0.06 -21.09
C ILE A 60 17.69 -0.22 -20.58
N GLY A 61 18.21 -1.42 -20.86
CA GLY A 61 19.48 -1.89 -20.29
C GLY A 61 19.39 -2.18 -18.78
N LYS A 62 20.54 -2.16 -18.09
CA LYS A 62 20.58 -2.42 -16.64
C LYS A 62 20.01 -1.23 -15.87
N LEU A 63 18.87 -1.43 -15.22
CA LEU A 63 18.27 -0.44 -14.33
C LEU A 63 19.27 0.02 -13.24
N LYS A 64 19.41 1.34 -13.08
CA LYS A 64 20.29 1.95 -12.08
C LYS A 64 19.56 2.76 -11.03
N MET A 65 18.51 3.47 -11.44
CA MET A 65 17.77 4.40 -10.58
C MET A 65 16.36 4.56 -11.10
N ILE A 66 15.42 4.74 -10.16
CA ILE A 66 14.05 5.15 -10.44
C ILE A 66 13.84 6.48 -9.71
N GLN A 67 13.38 7.51 -10.42
CA GLN A 67 12.94 8.77 -9.84
C GLN A 67 11.44 8.92 -10.07
N VAL A 68 10.70 9.23 -9.01
CA VAL A 68 9.25 9.43 -9.06
C VAL A 68 8.93 10.71 -8.31
N ASN A 69 8.21 11.62 -8.97
CA ASN A 69 7.63 12.80 -8.35
C ASN A 69 6.12 12.58 -8.27
N PHE A 70 5.60 12.43 -7.07
CA PHE A 70 4.17 12.25 -6.84
C PHE A 70 3.74 13.05 -5.62
N GLY A 71 2.68 13.83 -5.76
CA GLY A 71 2.22 14.74 -4.73
C GLY A 71 0.82 15.25 -5.03
N SER A 72 0.09 15.61 -3.98
CA SER A 72 -1.20 16.28 -4.06
C SER A 72 -1.11 17.59 -3.29
N CYS A 73 -1.63 18.67 -3.87
CA CYS A 73 -1.84 19.91 -3.13
C CYS A 73 -3.01 19.70 -2.14
N LYS A 74 -2.77 20.01 -0.86
CA LYS A 74 -3.78 19.97 0.22
C LYS A 74 -3.63 21.24 1.05
N GLU A 75 -4.74 21.84 1.43
CA GLU A 75 -4.75 22.97 2.36
C GLU A 75 -4.25 22.51 3.74
N TYR A 76 -3.37 23.29 4.36
CA TYR A 76 -2.78 22.92 5.63
C TYR A 76 -3.80 23.05 6.76
N ASP A 77 -4.14 21.91 7.36
CA ASP A 77 -5.01 21.82 8.52
C ASP A 77 -4.61 20.59 9.35
N VAL A 78 -4.08 20.83 10.56
CA VAL A 78 -3.61 19.80 11.49
C VAL A 78 -4.71 18.87 12.00
N THR A 79 -5.98 19.25 11.83
CA THR A 79 -7.13 18.42 12.22
C THR A 79 -7.59 17.49 11.09
N ASN A 80 -7.19 17.78 9.85
CA ASN A 80 -7.50 16.97 8.69
C ASN A 80 -6.68 15.66 8.68
N ARG A 81 -7.26 14.57 8.14
CA ARG A 81 -6.61 13.26 7.96
C ARG A 81 -5.26 13.32 7.24
N PHE A 82 -4.99 14.34 6.42
CA PHE A 82 -3.71 14.46 5.72
C PHE A 82 -2.55 14.88 6.63
N PHE A 83 -2.83 15.64 7.70
CA PHE A 83 -1.80 16.24 8.55
C PHE A 83 -1.88 15.80 10.01
N SER A 84 -3.03 15.31 10.48
CA SER A 84 -3.22 14.85 11.85
C SER A 84 -2.44 13.55 12.13
N PRO A 85 -1.45 13.55 13.03
CA PRO A 85 -0.74 12.32 13.40
C PRO A 85 -1.65 11.27 14.05
N GLN A 86 -2.69 11.72 14.76
CA GLN A 86 -3.67 10.84 15.43
C GLN A 86 -4.51 10.05 14.43
N LEU A 87 -4.71 10.60 13.23
CA LEU A 87 -5.41 9.95 12.12
C LEU A 87 -4.46 9.24 11.16
N ALA A 88 -3.19 9.04 11.55
CA ALA A 88 -2.13 8.50 10.72
C ALA A 88 -1.87 9.31 9.43
N GLY A 89 -2.07 10.63 9.51
CA GLY A 89 -1.72 11.56 8.44
C GLY A 89 -0.23 11.57 8.14
N GLY A 90 0.10 12.10 6.96
CA GLY A 90 1.46 12.11 6.41
C GLY A 90 1.50 11.57 4.98
N ALA A 91 2.34 12.18 4.15
CA ALA A 91 2.44 11.85 2.74
C ALA A 91 2.91 10.41 2.47
N LEU A 92 3.78 9.86 3.34
CA LEU A 92 4.43 8.57 3.09
C LEU A 92 3.45 7.39 2.99
N LEU A 93 2.33 7.42 3.72
CA LEU A 93 1.33 6.35 3.71
C LEU A 93 0.11 6.69 2.85
N ASP A 94 -0.19 7.98 2.67
CA ASP A 94 -1.38 8.44 1.94
C ASP A 94 -1.17 8.50 0.43
N ILE A 95 0.06 8.70 -0.04
CA ILE A 95 0.36 8.99 -1.45
C ILE A 95 0.92 7.73 -2.12
#